data_AF-A0A7C4ZW65-F1
#
_entry.id   AF-A0A7C4ZW65-F1
#
_cell.length_a   1.000
_cell.length_b   1.000
_cell.length_c   1.000
_cell.angle_alpha   90.00
_cell.angle_beta   90.00
_cell.angle_gamma   90.00
#
_symmetry.space_group_name_H-M   'P 1'
#
loop_
_entity.id
_entity.type
_entity.pdbx_description
1 polymer ?
#
loop_
_entity_poly.entity_id
_entity_poly.type
_entity_poly.pdbx_seq_one_letter_code
_entity_poly.pdbx_strand_id
1 'polypeptide(L)'
;MTVTSDVNEKQVRAVIESWAKAVRDGDMEGILANHTPNILMYDVVAPFQSEGMTAYRKTWELFFQYSPGGEGSFNLTNLKITASDTVAFAHAALKVFEEKVRLTLGLIKANDQ
;
A
#
# COMPACT_ATOMS: atom_id res chain seq x y z
N MET A 1 23.28 6.23 10.35
CA MET A 1 22.48 5.89 9.16
C MET A 1 23.30 6.29 7.95
N THR A 2 23.61 5.33 7.08
CA THR A 2 24.42 5.52 5.86
C THR A 2 23.54 6.08 4.74
N VAL A 3 24.14 6.84 3.82
CA VAL A 3 23.44 7.57 2.73
C VAL A 3 22.53 6.68 1.88
N THR A 4 22.85 5.39 1.72
CA THR A 4 22.05 4.40 0.99
C THR A 4 20.68 4.14 1.61
N SER A 5 20.55 4.12 2.95
CA SER A 5 19.26 3.85 3.60
C SER A 5 18.27 5.01 3.36
N ASP A 6 18.76 6.25 3.31
CA ASP A 6 17.92 7.43 3.05
C ASP A 6 17.37 7.46 1.61
N VAL A 7 18.16 7.02 0.63
CA VAL A 7 17.70 6.89 -0.77
C VAL A 7 16.63 5.81 -0.89
N ASN A 8 16.87 4.62 -0.34
CA ASN A 8 15.91 3.52 -0.41
C ASN A 8 14.61 3.87 0.34
N GLU A 9 14.70 4.52 1.51
CA GLU A 9 13.51 5.01 2.23
C GLU A 9 12.70 6.02 1.41
N LYS A 10 13.36 6.93 0.68
CA LYS A 10 12.69 7.89 -0.22
C LYS A 10 12.00 7.20 -1.40
N GLN A 11 12.62 6.19 -1.99
CA GLN A 11 12.02 5.40 -3.07
C GLN A 11 10.78 4.64 -2.59
N VAL A 12 10.89 3.94 -1.46
CA VAL A 12 9.77 3.22 -0.83
C VAL A 12 8.65 4.19 -0.45
N ARG A 13 8.99 5.38 0.06
CA ARG A 13 8.02 6.43 0.36
C ARG A 13 7.24 6.84 -0.88
N ALA A 14 7.93 7.10 -2.00
CA ALA A 14 7.30 7.47 -3.25
C ALA A 14 6.34 6.39 -3.74
N VAL A 15 6.74 5.11 -3.71
CA VAL A 15 5.88 3.98 -4.10
C VAL A 15 4.61 3.92 -3.23
N ILE A 16 4.75 4.03 -1.91
CA ILE A 16 3.62 3.97 -0.97
C ILE A 16 2.67 5.17 -1.14
N GLU A 17 3.22 6.37 -1.29
CA GLU A 17 2.44 7.61 -1.45
C GLU A 17 1.71 7.64 -2.81
N SER A 18 2.35 7.14 -3.88
CA SER A 18 1.72 6.95 -5.18
C SER A 18 0.60 5.91 -5.15
N TRP A 19 0.80 4.78 -4.47
CA TRP A 19 -0.26 3.80 -4.27
C TRP A 19 -1.45 4.38 -3.49
N ALA A 20 -1.20 5.08 -2.38
CA ALA A 20 -2.26 5.72 -1.62
C ALA A 20 -3.00 6.80 -2.44
N LYS A 21 -2.28 7.51 -3.33
CA LYS A 21 -2.90 8.44 -4.28
C LYS A 21 -3.79 7.72 -5.28
N ALA A 22 -3.33 6.61 -5.87
CA ALA A 22 -4.13 5.83 -6.81
C ALA A 22 -5.43 5.32 -6.15
N VAL A 23 -5.37 4.87 -4.89
CA VAL A 23 -6.56 4.52 -4.11
C VAL A 23 -7.53 5.69 -3.98
N ARG A 24 -7.04 6.88 -3.62
CA ARG A 24 -7.88 8.09 -3.53
C ARG A 24 -8.52 8.48 -4.85
N ASP A 25 -7.79 8.31 -5.95
CA ASP A 25 -8.24 8.70 -7.29
C ASP A 25 -9.15 7.64 -7.94
N GLY A 26 -9.35 6.47 -7.31
CA GLY A 26 -10.05 5.35 -7.93
C GLY A 26 -9.28 4.72 -9.11
N ASP A 27 -7.98 4.96 -9.19
CA ASP A 27 -7.11 4.48 -10.26
C ASP A 27 -6.70 3.03 -10.00
N MET A 28 -7.52 2.10 -10.49
CA MET A 28 -7.26 0.67 -10.34
C MET A 28 -5.93 0.22 -10.96
N GLU A 29 -5.49 0.83 -12.06
CA GLU A 29 -4.22 0.45 -12.68
C GLU A 29 -3.04 0.94 -11.83
N GLY A 30 -3.11 2.18 -11.32
CA GLY A 30 -2.13 2.72 -10.38
C GLY A 30 -2.07 1.94 -9.05
N ILE A 31 -3.20 1.43 -8.55
CA ILE A 31 -3.24 0.58 -7.35
C ILE A 31 -2.45 -0.72 -7.57
N LEU A 32 -2.52 -1.29 -8.76
CA LEU A 32 -1.96 -2.61 -9.05
C LEU A 32 -0.52 -2.58 -9.58
N ALA A 33 -0.05 -1.43 -10.06
CA ALA A 33 1.20 -1.27 -10.81
C ALA A 33 2.47 -1.80 -10.10
N ASN A 34 2.61 -1.59 -8.79
CA ASN A 34 3.84 -1.90 -8.04
C ASN A 34 3.71 -3.14 -7.13
N HIS A 35 2.87 -4.09 -7.52
CA HIS A 35 2.65 -5.32 -6.76
C HIS A 35 3.37 -6.51 -7.38
N THR A 36 3.95 -7.35 -6.53
CA THR A 36 4.47 -8.64 -6.97
C THR A 36 3.31 -9.59 -7.31
N PRO A 37 3.48 -10.51 -8.28
CA PRO A 37 2.42 -11.46 -8.63
C PRO A 37 1.91 -12.30 -7.46
N ASN A 38 2.75 -12.50 -6.44
CA ASN A 38 2.50 -13.26 -5.22
C ASN A 38 2.12 -12.39 -4.02
N ILE A 39 1.54 -11.19 -4.22
CA ILE A 39 1.04 -10.36 -3.11
C ILE A 39 0.17 -11.19 -2.15
N LEU A 40 0.38 -10.98 -0.86
CA LEU A 40 -0.47 -11.48 0.21
C LEU A 40 -0.96 -10.28 1.02
N MET A 41 -2.27 -10.17 1.17
CA MET A 41 -2.89 -9.15 2.02
C MET A 41 -3.74 -9.82 3.10
N TYR A 42 -3.62 -9.30 4.33
CA TYR A 42 -4.59 -9.51 5.39
C TYR A 42 -5.43 -8.24 5.56
N ASP A 43 -6.74 -8.37 5.40
CA ASP A 43 -7.66 -7.23 5.26
C ASP A 43 -8.49 -7.00 6.54
N VAL A 44 -9.10 -5.81 6.62
CA VAL A 44 -10.02 -5.39 7.66
C VAL A 44 -11.41 -6.00 7.44
N VAL A 45 -11.81 -6.18 6.18
CA VAL A 45 -13.09 -6.77 5.78
C VAL A 45 -12.91 -8.15 5.17
N ALA A 46 -13.96 -8.97 5.15
CA ALA A 46 -13.90 -10.28 4.49
C ALA A 46 -13.75 -10.14 2.96
N PRO A 47 -12.95 -11.00 2.31
CA PRO A 47 -12.17 -12.10 2.87
C PRO A 47 -10.94 -11.60 3.64
N PHE A 48 -10.70 -12.16 4.84
CA PHE A 48 -9.60 -11.75 5.71
C PHE A 48 -8.21 -11.90 5.05
N GLN A 49 -8.07 -12.85 4.13
CA GLN A 49 -6.82 -13.12 3.42
C GLN A 49 -7.05 -13.14 1.92
N SER A 50 -6.18 -12.46 1.18
CA SER A 50 -6.18 -12.42 -0.29
C SER A 50 -4.78 -12.70 -0.83
N GLU A 51 -4.67 -13.73 -1.67
CA GLU A 51 -3.42 -14.18 -2.29
C GLU A 51 -3.43 -13.99 -3.81
N GLY A 52 -2.37 -13.37 -4.31
CA GLY A 52 -2.18 -13.09 -5.73
C GLY A 52 -3.00 -11.91 -6.26
N MET A 53 -2.60 -11.42 -7.43
CA MET A 53 -3.15 -10.20 -8.02
C MET A 53 -4.66 -10.25 -8.29
N THR A 54 -5.20 -11.41 -8.65
CA THR A 54 -6.64 -11.56 -8.90
C THR A 54 -7.45 -11.41 -7.62
N ALA A 55 -7.02 -11.98 -6.50
CA ALA A 55 -7.70 -11.83 -5.22
C ALA A 55 -7.56 -10.39 -4.70
N TYR A 56 -6.36 -9.83 -4.79
CA TYR A 56 -6.08 -8.45 -4.39
C TYR A 56 -6.90 -7.42 -5.19
N ARG A 57 -7.07 -7.57 -6.50
CA ARG A 57 -7.95 -6.66 -7.29
C ARG A 57 -9.39 -6.67 -6.76
N LYS A 58 -9.92 -7.83 -6.38
CA LYS A 58 -11.29 -7.95 -5.87
C LYS A 58 -11.52 -7.22 -4.54
N THR A 59 -10.49 -7.09 -3.70
CA THR A 59 -10.63 -6.33 -2.44
C THR A 59 -10.85 -4.85 -2.72
N TRP A 60 -10.22 -4.30 -3.75
CA TRP A 60 -10.43 -2.92 -4.18
C TRP A 60 -11.78 -2.72 -4.87
N GLU A 61 -12.21 -3.65 -5.72
CA GLU A 61 -13.56 -3.63 -6.29
C GLU A 61 -14.63 -3.59 -5.20
N LEU A 62 -14.44 -4.33 -4.11
CA LEU A 62 -15.31 -4.30 -2.94
C LEU A 62 -15.20 -2.97 -2.18
N PHE A 63 -13.97 -2.51 -1.90
CA PHE A 63 -13.72 -1.25 -1.20
C PHE A 63 -14.43 -0.07 -1.89
N PHE A 64 -14.35 0.01 -3.22
CA PHE A 64 -14.98 1.09 -4.00
C PHE A 64 -16.51 1.02 -4.07
N GLN A 65 -17.14 -0.10 -3.70
CA GLN A 65 -18.59 -0.14 -3.51
C GLN A 65 -19.05 0.65 -2.28
N TYR A 66 -18.16 0.85 -1.30
CA TYR A 66 -18.48 1.48 -0.01
C TYR A 66 -17.70 2.78 0.25
N SER A 67 -16.62 3.03 -0.48
CA SER A 67 -15.84 4.27 -0.39
C SER A 67 -15.60 4.83 -1.79
N PRO A 68 -16.19 5.99 -2.16
CA PRO A 68 -16.03 6.55 -3.51
C PRO A 68 -14.64 7.17 -3.76
N GLY A 69 -13.67 7.00 -2.85
CA GLY A 69 -12.39 7.69 -2.91
C GLY A 69 -12.53 9.19 -2.60
N GLY A 70 -11.62 10.00 -3.15
CA GLY A 70 -11.64 11.45 -3.04
C GLY A 70 -10.89 12.04 -1.84
N GLU A 71 -11.01 13.36 -1.70
CA GLU A 71 -10.33 14.12 -0.65
C GLU A 71 -10.76 13.65 0.75
N GLY A 72 -9.78 13.34 1.60
CA GLY A 72 -10.02 12.82 2.94
C GLY A 72 -10.01 11.29 3.05
N SER A 73 -10.17 10.56 1.95
CA SER A 73 -10.08 9.10 1.93
C SER A 73 -8.63 8.62 1.93
N PHE A 74 -8.36 7.46 2.53
CA PHE A 74 -7.08 6.75 2.43
C PHE A 74 -5.81 7.60 2.69
N ASN A 75 -5.89 8.54 3.64
CA ASN A 75 -4.77 9.39 4.04
C ASN A 75 -3.85 8.64 5.00
N LEU A 76 -2.61 8.42 4.58
CA LEU A 76 -1.57 7.83 5.42
C LEU A 76 -1.08 8.87 6.44
N THR A 77 -1.08 8.48 7.71
CA THR A 77 -0.52 9.28 8.81
C THR A 77 0.52 8.46 9.56
N ASN A 78 1.54 9.13 10.09
CA ASN A 78 2.64 8.48 10.82
C ASN A 78 3.34 7.37 10.00
N LEU A 79 3.53 7.58 8.70
CA LEU A 79 4.26 6.67 7.83
C LEU A 79 5.75 6.60 8.25
N LYS A 80 6.15 5.45 8.80
CA LYS A 80 7.53 5.12 9.09
C LYS A 80 8.00 4.00 8.18
N ILE A 81 9.24 4.11 7.73
CA ILE A 81 9.85 3.22 6.76
C ILE A 81 11.20 2.79 7.32
N THR A 82 11.57 1.54 7.08
CA THR A 82 12.91 1.00 7.27
C THR A 82 13.26 0.23 6.02
N ALA A 83 14.31 0.65 5.31
CA ALA A 83 14.68 0.07 4.03
C ALA A 83 16.14 -0.39 4.02
N SER A 84 16.38 -1.54 3.38
CA SER A 84 17.70 -2.03 2.97
C SER A 84 17.83 -1.97 1.45
N ASP A 85 18.87 -2.57 0.88
CA ASP A 85 19.07 -2.60 -0.57
C ASP A 85 18.11 -3.54 -1.32
N THR A 86 17.49 -4.49 -0.62
CA THR A 86 16.66 -5.55 -1.23
C THR A 86 15.27 -5.69 -0.64
N VAL A 87 15.05 -5.20 0.58
CA VAL A 87 13.76 -5.29 1.27
C VAL A 87 13.45 -4.01 2.03
N ALA A 88 12.17 -3.75 2.24
CA ALA A 88 11.72 -2.69 3.12
C ALA A 88 10.49 -3.11 3.93
N PHE A 89 10.35 -2.47 5.09
CA PHE A 89 9.19 -2.54 5.94
C PHE A 89 8.65 -1.13 6.15
N ALA A 90 7.34 -0.97 6.03
CA ALA A 90 6.68 0.28 6.35
C ALA A 90 5.43 0.04 7.19
N HIS A 91 5.11 1.03 8.02
CA HIS A 91 3.85 1.03 8.75
C HIS A 91 3.28 2.45 8.85
N ALA A 92 1.96 2.53 8.86
CA ALA A 92 1.22 3.78 8.96
C ALA A 92 -0.10 3.57 9.70
N ALA A 93 -0.75 4.65 10.07
CA ALA A 93 -2.17 4.66 10.42
C ALA A 93 -2.95 5.29 9.27
N LEU A 94 -4.12 4.75 8.96
CA LEU A 94 -5.08 5.38 8.06
C LEU A 94 -6.51 5.18 8.57
N LYS A 95 -7.47 5.83 7.92
CA LYS A 95 -8.89 5.61 8.15
C LYS A 95 -9.46 4.79 7.01
N VAL A 96 -10.14 3.71 7.35
CA VAL A 96 -10.95 2.90 6.44
C VAL A 96 -12.37 3.00 6.95
N PHE A 97 -13.24 3.63 6.17
CA PHE A 97 -14.54 4.12 6.67
C PHE A 97 -14.33 5.02 7.90
N GLU A 98 -15.07 4.79 8.99
CA GLU A 98 -14.94 5.54 10.24
C GLU A 98 -13.86 4.98 11.18
N GLU A 99 -13.26 3.84 10.83
CA GLU A 99 -12.34 3.13 11.71
C GLU A 99 -10.88 3.49 11.46
N LYS A 100 -10.15 3.71 12.55
CA LYS A 100 -8.70 3.90 12.49
C LYS A 100 -8.02 2.53 12.43
N VAL A 101 -7.32 2.27 11.34
CA VAL A 101 -6.63 1.00 11.13
C VAL A 101 -5.12 1.19 11.07
N ARG A 102 -4.40 0.10 11.36
CA ARG A 102 -2.95 0.02 11.20
C ARG A 102 -2.67 -0.63 9.85
N LEU A 103 -1.82 0.01 9.05
CA LEU A 103 -1.28 -0.56 7.83
C LEU A 103 0.15 -1.03 8.08
N THR A 104 0.47 -2.20 7.55
CA THR A 104 1.82 -2.74 7.55
C THR A 104 2.12 -3.29 6.16
N LEU A 105 3.26 -2.91 5.61
CA LEU A 105 3.68 -3.24 4.25
C LEU A 105 5.05 -3.90 4.29
N GLY A 106 5.16 -5.05 3.65
CA GLY A 106 6.43 -5.66 3.28
C GLY A 106 6.69 -5.41 1.81
N LEU A 107 7.87 -4.91 1.48
CA LEU A 107 8.29 -4.63 0.11
C LEU A 107 9.59 -5.37 -0.18
N ILE A 108 9.73 -5.82 -1.41
CA ILE A 108 10.99 -6.31 -1.98
C ILE A 108 11.38 -5.37 -3.12
N LYS A 109 12.68 -5.20 -3.34
CA LYS A 109 13.18 -4.59 -4.56
C LYS A 109 13.11 -5.64 -5.69
N ALA A 110 12.45 -5.32 -6.79
CA ALA A 110 12.29 -6.22 -7.93
C ALA A 110 12.51 -5.45 -9.23
N ASN A 111 13.24 -6.06 -10.18
CA ASN A 111 13.54 -5.43 -11.48
C ASN A 111 14.20 -4.03 -11.33
N ASP A 112 15.07 -3.88 -10.34
CA ASP A 112 15.74 -2.62 -9.95
C ASP A 112 14.80 -1.48 -9.48
N GLN A 113 13.53 -1.78 -9.21
CA GLN A 113 12.53 -0.88 -8.61
C GLN A 113 12.16 -1.29 -7.18
#